data_AF-A0A6A5S0J2-F1
#
_entry.id   AF-A0A6A5S0J2-F1
#
_cell.length_a   1.000
_cell.length_b   1.000
_cell.length_c   1.000
_cell.angle_alpha   90.00
_cell.angle_beta   90.00
_cell.angle_gamma   90.00
#
_symmetry.space_group_name_H-M   'P 1'
#
loop_
_entity.id
_entity.type
_entity.pdbx_description
1 polymer ?
#
loop_
_entity_poly.entity_id
_entity_poly.type
_entity_poly.pdbx_seq_one_letter_code
_entity_poly.pdbx_strand_id
1 'polypeptide(L)'
;MLTANSFKRRKLAHTTFTKSEQALRLLPDGLLDATPRTEHCVSISIRNSRESPLLRLPAELRIKIWAYLLAYRHVLKQFPSRWRPGSGSSASTIRLDILRVCRQTYTETALLPFTLNSFTFITPCDMKATIDCSRLGHRNAIRKIALWCSCRGVRCHVSNYPLVLLPGLESVLVICRQMADPGRDPLNQAIIAEHIRALTCKRGISVSFT
;
A
#
# COMPACT_ATOMS: atom_id res chain seq x y z
N MET A 1 -56.65 1.02 25.56
CA MET A 1 -55.89 -0.24 25.53
C MET A 1 -54.60 -0.02 24.74
N LEU A 2 -53.50 0.24 25.44
CA LEU A 2 -52.13 0.22 24.90
C LEU A 2 -51.28 -0.44 26.00
N THR A 3 -50.78 -1.65 25.76
CA THR A 3 -49.89 -2.34 26.70
C THR A 3 -48.44 -2.15 26.27
N ALA A 4 -47.66 -1.62 27.20
CA ALA A 4 -46.23 -1.40 27.09
C ALA A 4 -45.48 -2.74 26.99
N ASN A 5 -44.72 -2.94 25.91
CA ASN A 5 -43.80 -4.07 25.79
C ASN A 5 -42.40 -3.67 26.26
N SER A 6 -42.02 -4.26 27.39
CA SER A 6 -40.74 -4.12 28.07
C SER A 6 -39.58 -4.71 27.26
N PHE A 7 -38.77 -3.86 26.62
CA PHE A 7 -37.45 -4.24 26.13
C PHE A 7 -36.46 -4.28 27.31
N LYS A 8 -36.40 -5.43 28.00
CA LYS A 8 -35.32 -5.71 28.97
C LYS A 8 -34.00 -5.82 28.21
N ARG A 9 -33.22 -4.74 28.18
CA ARG A 9 -31.79 -4.77 27.80
C ARG A 9 -31.07 -5.75 28.75
N ARG A 10 -30.70 -6.93 28.24
CA ARG A 10 -29.72 -7.79 28.93
C ARG A 10 -28.42 -6.98 29.05
N LYS A 11 -28.05 -6.60 30.27
CA LYS A 11 -26.69 -6.17 30.60
C LYS A 11 -25.78 -7.37 30.34
N LEU A 12 -25.14 -7.41 29.17
CA LEU A 12 -23.99 -8.27 28.95
C LEU A 12 -22.90 -7.81 29.92
N ALA A 13 -22.42 -8.73 30.75
CA ALA A 13 -21.33 -8.48 31.67
C ALA A 13 -20.16 -7.88 30.89
N HIS A 14 -19.77 -6.65 31.25
CA HIS A 14 -18.53 -6.06 30.76
C HIS A 14 -17.38 -6.88 31.34
N THR A 15 -16.87 -7.84 30.58
CA THR A 15 -15.59 -8.47 30.84
C THR A 15 -14.54 -7.36 30.81
N THR A 16 -14.03 -7.00 31.98
CA THR A 16 -12.96 -6.01 32.14
C THR A 16 -11.66 -6.61 31.61
N PHE A 17 -11.40 -6.43 30.32
CA PHE A 17 -10.11 -6.77 29.72
C PHE A 17 -9.03 -5.85 30.28
N THR A 18 -7.91 -6.43 30.68
CA THR A 18 -6.75 -5.66 31.13
C THR A 18 -6.13 -4.90 29.96
N LYS A 19 -5.56 -3.72 30.20
CA LYS A 19 -5.00 -2.81 29.17
C LYS A 19 -3.91 -3.48 28.30
N SER A 20 -3.24 -4.53 28.81
CA SER A 20 -2.25 -5.34 28.09
C SER A 20 -2.88 -6.39 27.16
N GLU A 21 -4.10 -6.85 27.42
CA GLU A 21 -4.83 -7.79 26.55
C GLU A 21 -5.42 -7.10 25.32
N GLN A 22 -5.70 -5.79 25.41
CA GLN A 22 -6.26 -4.98 24.33
C GLN A 22 -5.22 -4.43 23.35
N ALA A 23 -3.92 -4.51 23.66
CA ALA A 23 -2.88 -4.05 22.77
C ALA A 23 -2.84 -4.92 21.49
N LEU A 24 -3.02 -4.27 20.34
CA LEU A 24 -2.87 -4.91 19.04
C LEU A 24 -1.42 -5.41 18.89
N ARG A 25 -1.24 -6.71 18.64
CA ARG A 25 0.08 -7.31 18.40
C ARG A 25 0.52 -7.06 16.97
N LEU A 26 1.79 -6.76 16.80
CA LEU A 26 2.42 -6.64 15.49
C LEU A 26 3.30 -7.88 15.25
N LEU A 27 3.29 -8.36 14.02
CA LEU A 27 4.24 -9.35 13.51
C LEU A 27 5.64 -8.72 13.39
N PRO A 28 6.71 -9.52 13.24
CA PRO A 28 8.08 -9.00 13.08
C PRO A 28 8.25 -8.04 11.90
N ASP A 29 7.40 -8.15 10.88
CA ASP A 29 7.37 -7.27 9.71
C ASP A 29 6.56 -5.97 9.95
N GLY A 30 6.02 -5.78 11.15
CA GLY A 30 5.24 -4.63 11.56
C GLY A 30 3.78 -4.64 11.09
N LEU A 31 3.29 -5.71 10.47
CA LEU A 31 1.87 -5.89 10.17
C LEU A 31 1.09 -6.31 11.42
N LEU A 32 -0.21 -6.05 11.43
CA LEU A 32 -1.09 -6.51 12.50
C LEU A 32 -1.18 -8.04 12.52
N ASP A 33 -0.99 -8.63 13.70
CA ASP A 33 -1.33 -10.02 13.98
C ASP A 33 -2.86 -10.16 14.06
N ALA A 34 -3.42 -10.71 12.99
CA ALA A 34 -4.84 -10.90 12.82
C ALA A 34 -5.37 -12.22 13.41
N THR A 35 -4.52 -13.03 14.05
CA THR A 35 -4.97 -14.28 14.68
C THR A 35 -6.08 -14.02 15.72
N PRO A 36 -7.18 -14.80 15.72
CA PRO A 36 -8.23 -14.66 16.73
C PRO A 36 -7.68 -15.02 18.12
N ARG A 37 -7.84 -14.12 19.10
CA ARG A 37 -7.23 -14.27 20.43
C ARG A 37 -8.22 -14.66 21.52
N THR A 38 -9.50 -14.43 21.28
CA THR A 38 -10.57 -14.70 22.23
C THR A 38 -11.66 -15.53 21.56
N GLU A 39 -12.37 -16.34 22.34
CA GLU A 39 -13.56 -17.07 21.87
C GLU A 39 -14.60 -16.12 21.24
N HIS A 40 -14.68 -14.89 21.74
CA HIS A 40 -15.52 -13.86 21.14
C HIS A 40 -15.08 -13.49 19.70
N CYS A 41 -13.78 -13.30 19.45
CA CYS A 41 -13.28 -13.07 18.09
C CYS A 41 -13.51 -14.28 17.17
N VAL A 42 -13.39 -15.49 17.71
CA VAL A 42 -13.66 -16.74 16.97
C VAL A 42 -15.14 -16.82 16.59
N SER A 43 -16.05 -16.57 17.55
CA SER A 43 -17.50 -16.59 17.28
C SER A 43 -17.93 -15.52 16.27
N ILE A 44 -17.35 -14.30 16.31
CA ILE A 44 -17.58 -13.30 15.26
C ILE A 44 -17.11 -13.80 13.90
N SER A 45 -15.93 -14.42 13.82
CA SER A 45 -15.40 -14.96 12.56
C SER A 45 -16.29 -16.07 11.99
N ILE A 46 -16.77 -16.98 12.84
CA ILE A 46 -17.70 -18.06 12.46
C ILE A 46 -19.04 -17.49 11.99
N ARG A 47 -19.57 -16.48 12.68
CA ARG A 47 -20.81 -15.83 12.27
C ARG A 47 -20.65 -15.13 10.92
N ASN A 48 -19.56 -14.39 10.75
CA ASN A 48 -19.24 -13.70 9.51
C ASN A 48 -19.11 -14.65 8.32
N SER A 49 -18.48 -15.83 8.49
CA SER A 49 -18.35 -16.80 7.39
C SER A 49 -19.69 -17.43 6.96
N ARG A 50 -20.70 -17.43 7.84
CA ARG A 50 -22.04 -17.97 7.56
C ARG A 50 -23.01 -16.91 7.05
N GLU A 51 -23.01 -15.74 7.67
CA GLU A 51 -24.03 -14.71 7.45
C GLU A 51 -23.60 -13.64 6.44
N SER A 52 -22.30 -13.39 6.28
CA SER A 52 -21.83 -12.35 5.34
C SER A 52 -21.86 -12.87 3.91
N PRO A 53 -22.59 -12.21 2.98
CA PRO A 53 -22.58 -12.57 1.56
C PRO A 53 -21.18 -12.53 0.93
N LEU A 54 -20.30 -11.67 1.46
CA LEU A 54 -18.94 -11.49 0.98
C LEU A 54 -17.96 -12.48 1.62
N LEU A 55 -18.02 -12.68 2.94
CA LEU A 55 -17.07 -13.54 3.65
C LEU A 55 -17.39 -15.04 3.53
N ARG A 56 -18.58 -15.40 3.04
CA ARG A 56 -18.94 -16.79 2.68
C ARG A 56 -18.39 -17.23 1.32
N LEU A 57 -17.96 -16.31 0.46
CA LEU A 57 -17.38 -16.64 -0.85
C LEU A 57 -16.06 -17.40 -0.66
N PRO A 58 -15.64 -18.27 -1.60
CA PRO A 58 -14.29 -18.80 -1.62
C PRO A 58 -13.22 -17.70 -1.61
N ALA A 59 -12.06 -17.98 -1.00
CA ALA A 59 -10.99 -17.00 -0.80
C ALA A 59 -10.49 -16.40 -2.13
N GLU A 60 -10.48 -17.19 -3.20
CA GLU A 60 -10.04 -16.80 -4.53
C GLU A 60 -10.94 -15.69 -5.11
N LEU A 61 -12.27 -15.80 -4.90
CA LEU A 61 -13.21 -14.78 -5.35
C LEU A 61 -13.08 -13.50 -4.53
N ARG A 62 -12.87 -13.63 -3.20
CA ARG A 62 -12.64 -12.47 -2.34
C ARG A 62 -11.39 -11.70 -2.76
N ILE A 63 -10.27 -12.40 -2.98
CA ILE A 63 -9.02 -11.79 -3.46
C ILE A 63 -9.23 -11.06 -4.79
N LYS A 64 -10.00 -11.62 -5.73
CA LYS A 64 -10.35 -10.94 -6.99
C LYS A 64 -11.16 -9.66 -6.74
N ILE A 65 -12.16 -9.70 -5.87
CA ILE A 65 -12.96 -8.51 -5.50
C ILE A 65 -12.05 -7.44 -4.87
N TRP A 66 -11.18 -7.84 -3.94
CA TRP A 66 -10.23 -6.94 -3.30
C TRP A 66 -9.23 -6.36 -4.29
N ALA A 67 -8.76 -7.15 -5.25
CA ALA A 67 -7.91 -6.66 -6.31
C ALA A 67 -8.60 -5.57 -7.13
N TYR A 68 -9.88 -5.75 -7.52
CA TYR A 68 -10.62 -4.69 -8.22
C TYR A 68 -10.81 -3.43 -7.37
N LEU A 69 -11.04 -3.57 -6.07
CA LEU A 69 -11.23 -2.44 -5.16
C LEU A 69 -9.92 -1.67 -4.90
N LEU A 70 -8.80 -2.38 -4.80
CA LEU A 70 -7.52 -1.84 -4.31
C LEU A 70 -6.48 -1.63 -5.41
N ALA A 71 -6.67 -2.17 -6.62
CA ALA A 71 -5.80 -1.92 -7.76
C ALA A 71 -6.15 -0.59 -8.42
N TYR A 72 -5.39 0.44 -8.09
CA TYR A 72 -5.34 1.68 -8.82
C TYR A 72 -4.06 1.72 -9.68
N ARG A 73 -4.21 2.02 -10.97
CA ARG A 73 -3.10 1.90 -11.94
C ARG A 73 -1.91 2.81 -11.58
N HIS A 74 -2.18 3.95 -10.95
CA HIS A 74 -1.16 4.88 -10.45
C HIS A 74 -1.60 5.46 -9.11
N VAL A 75 -0.75 5.32 -8.10
CA VAL A 75 -0.95 5.94 -6.80
C VAL A 75 0.06 7.07 -6.67
N LEU A 76 -0.44 8.29 -6.80
CA LEU A 76 0.32 9.49 -6.46
C LEU A 76 0.30 9.59 -4.94
N LYS A 77 1.45 9.42 -4.28
CA LYS A 77 1.52 9.73 -2.86
C LYS A 77 1.63 11.24 -2.68
N GLN A 78 0.52 11.86 -2.26
CA GLN A 78 0.56 13.12 -1.51
C GLN A 78 1.13 12.81 -0.12
N PHE A 79 2.37 13.22 0.15
CA PHE A 79 2.75 13.50 1.54
C PHE A 79 2.24 14.89 1.93
N PRO A 80 1.98 15.14 3.23
CA PRO A 80 1.49 16.41 3.74
C PRO A 80 2.58 17.50 3.78
N SER A 81 3.53 17.48 2.85
CA SER A 81 4.56 18.51 2.71
C SER A 81 3.92 19.73 2.04
N ARG A 82 3.17 20.50 2.83
CA ARG A 82 2.41 21.70 2.43
C ARG A 82 1.32 21.40 1.40
N TRP A 83 0.12 21.15 1.92
CA TRP A 83 -1.12 21.38 1.18
C TRP A 83 -1.02 22.73 0.44
N ARG A 84 -0.75 22.69 -0.87
CA ARG A 84 -1.20 23.74 -1.78
C ARG A 84 -2.58 23.28 -2.26
N PRO A 85 -3.68 23.73 -1.63
CA PRO A 85 -4.99 23.59 -2.25
C PRO A 85 -4.94 24.37 -3.56
N GLY A 86 -4.89 23.68 -4.71
CA GLY A 86 -4.93 24.37 -6.01
C GLY A 86 -4.34 23.63 -7.20
N SER A 87 -3.48 22.62 -7.04
CA SER A 87 -3.02 21.84 -8.19
C SER A 87 -4.01 20.71 -8.49
N GLY A 88 -4.84 20.90 -9.52
CA GLY A 88 -5.88 19.96 -9.98
C GLY A 88 -5.40 18.61 -10.51
N SER A 89 -4.33 18.04 -9.96
CA SER A 89 -3.97 16.65 -10.21
C SER A 89 -4.93 15.77 -9.42
N SER A 90 -5.81 15.06 -10.13
CA SER A 90 -6.76 14.08 -9.63
C SER A 90 -6.04 12.86 -9.01
N ALA A 91 -5.28 13.10 -7.94
CA ALA A 91 -4.55 12.09 -7.19
C ALA A 91 -5.56 11.13 -6.58
N SER A 92 -5.70 9.97 -7.22
CA SER A 92 -6.63 8.95 -6.80
C SER A 92 -6.09 8.33 -5.53
N THR A 93 -6.75 8.62 -4.40
CA THR A 93 -6.32 8.13 -3.09
C THR A 93 -6.87 6.72 -2.90
N ILE A 94 -5.99 5.74 -2.64
CA ILE A 94 -6.45 4.39 -2.30
C ILE A 94 -7.27 4.46 -1.01
N ARG A 95 -8.51 3.99 -1.06
CA ARG A 95 -9.38 3.90 0.12
C ARG A 95 -8.98 2.68 0.94
N LEU A 96 -8.12 2.89 1.94
CA LEU A 96 -7.64 1.85 2.85
C LEU A 96 -8.62 1.53 4.00
N ASP A 97 -9.81 2.14 3.99
CA ASP A 97 -10.84 1.94 5.02
C ASP A 97 -11.23 0.45 5.17
N ILE A 98 -11.20 -0.29 4.06
CA ILE A 98 -11.53 -1.72 4.02
C ILE A 98 -10.58 -2.56 4.88
N LEU A 99 -9.32 -2.12 5.06
CA LEU A 99 -8.33 -2.80 5.90
C LEU A 99 -8.72 -2.78 7.39
N ARG A 100 -9.64 -1.91 7.79
CA ARG A 100 -10.03 -1.68 9.20
C ARG A 100 -11.32 -2.38 9.61
N VAL A 101 -12.02 -3.02 8.68
CA VAL A 101 -13.36 -3.58 8.92
C VAL A 101 -13.32 -4.82 9.80
N CYS A 102 -12.53 -5.83 9.42
CA CYS A 102 -12.35 -7.03 10.22
C CYS A 102 -10.99 -7.68 9.98
N ARG A 103 -10.62 -8.62 10.85
CA ARG A 103 -9.34 -9.35 10.80
C ARG A 103 -9.17 -10.15 9.51
N GLN A 104 -10.22 -10.82 9.04
CA GLN A 104 -10.19 -11.59 7.79
C GLN A 104 -9.93 -10.71 6.57
N THR A 105 -10.60 -9.56 6.47
CA THR A 105 -10.34 -8.60 5.41
C THR A 105 -8.90 -8.09 5.49
N TYR A 106 -8.42 -7.72 6.69
CA TYR A 106 -7.03 -7.28 6.87
C TYR A 106 -6.03 -8.32 6.36
N THR A 107 -6.17 -9.60 6.74
CA THR A 107 -5.24 -10.65 6.30
C THR A 107 -5.19 -10.83 4.80
N GLU A 108 -6.33 -10.69 4.13
CA GLU A 108 -6.43 -10.87 2.68
C GLU A 108 -5.95 -9.64 1.90
N THR A 109 -6.01 -8.45 2.51
CA THR A 109 -5.88 -7.19 1.77
C THR A 109 -4.71 -6.30 2.17
N ALA A 110 -4.09 -6.50 3.34
CA ALA A 110 -3.06 -5.59 3.87
C ALA A 110 -1.90 -5.31 2.90
N LEU A 111 -1.51 -6.31 2.10
CA LEU A 111 -0.42 -6.19 1.14
C LEU A 111 -0.87 -5.79 -0.27
N LEU A 112 -2.15 -5.98 -0.62
CA LEU A 112 -2.65 -5.75 -1.98
C LEU A 112 -2.43 -4.31 -2.49
N PRO A 113 -2.64 -3.24 -1.68
CA PRO A 113 -2.35 -1.88 -2.11
C PRO A 113 -0.89 -1.70 -2.56
N PHE A 114 0.04 -2.43 -1.96
CA PHE A 114 1.47 -2.31 -2.26
C PHE A 114 1.91 -3.20 -3.41
N THR A 115 1.29 -4.37 -3.55
CA THR A 115 1.63 -5.34 -4.61
C THR A 115 0.98 -5.01 -5.95
N LEU A 116 -0.26 -4.51 -5.95
CA LEU A 116 -1.02 -4.29 -7.19
C LEU A 116 -0.78 -2.92 -7.84
N ASN A 117 -0.35 -1.93 -7.06
CA ASN A 117 -0.27 -0.54 -7.49
C ASN A 117 1.17 -0.13 -7.83
N SER A 118 1.28 0.89 -8.69
CA SER A 118 2.53 1.58 -8.98
C SER A 118 2.63 2.89 -8.19
N PHE A 119 3.70 3.07 -7.42
CA PHE A 119 3.90 4.28 -6.61
C PHE A 119 4.76 5.30 -7.35
N THR A 120 4.25 6.52 -7.51
CA THR A 120 5.02 7.59 -8.18
C THR A 120 5.69 8.48 -7.14
N PHE A 121 6.99 8.72 -7.31
CA PHE A 121 7.79 9.62 -6.50
C PHE A 121 8.37 10.75 -7.36
N ILE A 122 8.18 11.99 -6.91
CA ILE A 122 8.68 13.18 -7.60
C ILE A 122 10.11 13.47 -7.17
N THR A 123 10.40 13.28 -5.88
CA THR A 123 11.73 13.50 -5.32
C THR A 123 12.23 12.30 -4.51
N PRO A 124 13.56 12.14 -4.36
CA PRO A 124 14.14 11.16 -3.45
C PRO A 124 13.69 11.31 -2.00
N CYS A 125 13.45 12.55 -1.55
CA CYS A 125 12.97 12.85 -0.21
C CYS A 125 11.56 12.28 0.04
N ASP A 126 10.66 12.38 -0.95
CA ASP A 126 9.32 11.82 -0.86
C ASP A 126 9.37 10.30 -0.74
N MET A 127 10.23 9.65 -1.52
CA MET A 127 10.44 8.20 -1.45
C MET A 127 11.00 7.80 -0.09
N LYS A 128 12.02 8.51 0.41
CA LYS A 128 12.62 8.22 1.72
C LYS A 128 11.60 8.37 2.85
N ALA A 129 10.87 9.47 2.91
CA ALA A 129 9.83 9.68 3.91
C ALA A 129 8.75 8.58 3.83
N THR A 130 8.38 8.17 2.61
CA THR A 130 7.46 7.05 2.41
C THR A 130 7.95 5.77 3.02
N ILE A 131 9.20 5.43 2.75
CA ILE A 131 9.82 4.20 3.23
C ILE A 131 9.89 4.26 4.74
N ASP A 132 10.43 5.34 5.32
CA ASP A 132 10.60 5.50 6.76
C ASP A 132 9.27 5.36 7.53
N CYS A 133 8.17 5.88 6.99
CA CYS A 133 6.83 5.75 7.58
C CYS A 133 6.12 4.42 7.27
N SER A 134 6.62 3.61 6.33
CA SER A 134 6.00 2.33 5.96
C SER A 134 6.49 1.19 6.86
N ARG A 135 5.59 0.26 7.21
CA ARG A 135 5.95 -1.01 7.88
C ARG A 135 6.79 -1.89 6.95
N LEU A 136 7.62 -2.78 7.52
CA LEU A 136 8.52 -3.63 6.75
C LEU A 136 7.75 -4.53 5.77
N GLY A 137 6.63 -5.14 6.20
CA GLY A 137 5.78 -5.96 5.34
C GLY A 137 5.24 -5.19 4.13
N HIS A 138 4.84 -3.92 4.32
CA HIS A 138 4.41 -3.05 3.23
C HIS A 138 5.57 -2.72 2.27
N ARG A 139 6.77 -2.41 2.78
CA ARG A 139 7.96 -2.13 1.95
C ARG A 139 8.32 -3.34 1.08
N ASN A 140 8.29 -4.54 1.67
CA ASN A 140 8.57 -5.79 0.98
C ASN A 140 7.54 -6.12 -0.11
N ALA A 141 6.32 -5.61 0.02
CA ALA A 141 5.24 -5.83 -0.93
C ALA A 141 5.25 -4.85 -2.11
N ILE A 142 6.02 -3.75 -2.07
CA ILE A 142 6.11 -2.79 -3.17
C ILE A 142 6.86 -3.42 -4.35
N ARG A 143 6.17 -3.58 -5.48
CA ARG A 143 6.71 -4.20 -6.70
C ARG A 143 7.05 -3.21 -7.80
N LYS A 144 6.25 -2.14 -7.93
CA LYS A 144 6.31 -1.20 -9.06
C LYS A 144 6.39 0.23 -8.56
N ILE A 145 7.35 0.99 -9.10
CA ILE A 145 7.47 2.43 -8.82
C ILE A 145 7.64 3.22 -10.11
N ALA A 146 7.27 4.49 -10.07
CA ALA A 146 7.58 5.47 -11.09
C ALA A 146 8.39 6.61 -10.47
N LEU A 147 9.47 7.02 -11.11
CA LEU A 147 10.38 8.05 -10.63
C LEU A 147 10.39 9.21 -11.63
N TRP A 148 10.19 10.43 -11.16
CA TRP A 148 10.44 11.60 -11.99
C TRP A 148 11.94 11.86 -12.10
N CYS A 149 12.46 11.92 -13.34
CA CYS A 149 13.76 12.51 -13.65
C CYS A 149 13.57 13.92 -14.19
N SER A 150 14.25 14.89 -13.57
CA SER A 150 14.60 16.15 -14.22
C SER A 150 16.04 16.06 -14.69
N CYS A 151 16.24 15.46 -15.86
CA CYS A 151 17.55 15.26 -16.42
C CYS A 151 18.02 16.60 -17.03
N ARG A 152 19.09 17.23 -16.48
CA ARG A 152 19.73 18.44 -17.03
C ARG A 152 21.11 18.06 -17.59
N GLY A 153 21.20 17.84 -18.91
CA GLY A 153 22.42 17.34 -19.53
C GLY A 153 22.73 15.90 -19.11
N VAL A 154 23.97 15.62 -18.68
CA VAL A 154 24.45 14.25 -18.36
C VAL A 154 24.12 13.81 -16.92
N ARG A 155 23.63 14.71 -16.06
CA ARG A 155 23.33 14.37 -14.66
C ARG A 155 21.88 13.93 -14.52
N CYS A 156 21.69 12.63 -14.29
CA CYS A 156 20.42 12.05 -13.89
C CYS A 156 20.36 11.95 -12.36
N HIS A 157 19.33 12.54 -11.74
CA HIS A 157 19.14 12.50 -10.28
C HIS A 157 18.55 11.18 -9.76
N VAL A 158 18.36 10.18 -10.62
CA VAL A 158 17.82 8.88 -10.23
C VAL A 158 18.73 8.15 -9.22
N SER A 159 20.04 8.46 -9.24
CA SER A 159 21.03 7.97 -8.26
C SER A 159 20.68 8.25 -6.80
N ASN A 160 19.92 9.31 -6.55
CA ASN A 160 19.61 9.76 -5.19
C ASN A 160 18.44 8.98 -4.58
N TYR A 161 17.71 8.19 -5.37
CA TYR A 161 16.59 7.40 -4.85
C TYR A 161 17.11 6.16 -4.10
N PRO A 162 16.61 5.91 -2.88
CA PRO A 162 17.09 4.79 -2.05
C PRO A 162 16.42 3.46 -2.48
N LEU A 163 16.67 3.02 -3.72
CA LEU A 163 16.02 1.84 -4.31
C LEU A 163 16.32 0.54 -3.56
N VAL A 164 17.50 0.44 -2.94
CA VAL A 164 17.93 -0.69 -2.10
C VAL A 164 16.98 -0.96 -0.92
N LEU A 165 16.23 0.06 -0.47
CA LEU A 165 15.30 -0.06 0.64
C LEU A 165 13.96 -0.71 0.25
N LEU A 166 13.78 -1.07 -1.04
CA LEU A 166 12.61 -1.78 -1.56
C LEU A 166 13.01 -3.19 -2.02
N PRO A 167 13.15 -4.16 -1.08
CA PRO A 167 13.60 -5.52 -1.41
C PRO A 167 12.57 -6.29 -2.23
N GLY A 168 11.33 -5.80 -2.36
CA GLY A 168 10.30 -6.37 -3.24
C GLY A 168 10.30 -5.87 -4.67
N LEU A 169 11.09 -4.85 -5.01
CA LEU A 169 10.99 -4.12 -6.27
C LEU A 169 11.29 -4.99 -7.50
N GLU A 170 10.42 -4.92 -8.51
CA GLU A 170 10.45 -5.68 -9.77
C GLU A 170 10.48 -4.78 -11.01
N SER A 171 9.85 -3.59 -10.93
CA SER A 171 9.73 -2.67 -12.06
C SER A 171 9.90 -1.21 -11.66
N VAL A 172 10.66 -0.47 -12.46
CA VAL A 172 10.88 0.97 -12.35
C VAL A 172 10.50 1.65 -13.65
N LEU A 173 9.54 2.55 -13.59
CA LEU A 173 9.23 3.48 -14.68
C LEU A 173 9.95 4.81 -14.42
N VAL A 174 10.77 5.27 -15.36
CA VAL A 174 11.40 6.59 -15.29
C VAL A 174 10.60 7.54 -16.16
N ILE A 175 10.03 8.57 -15.54
CA ILE A 175 9.28 9.64 -16.20
C ILE A 175 10.24 10.80 -16.42
N CYS A 176 10.64 11.04 -17.66
CA CYS A 176 11.57 12.11 -18.02
C CYS A 176 10.81 13.27 -18.65
N ARG A 177 10.81 14.45 -18.01
CA ARG A 177 10.27 15.64 -18.67
C ARG A 177 11.32 16.12 -19.69
N GLN A 178 11.15 15.76 -20.97
CA GLN A 178 12.02 16.23 -22.05
C GLN A 178 12.16 17.76 -22.01
N MET A 179 13.38 18.25 -21.82
CA MET A 179 13.75 19.63 -22.14
C MET A 179 14.27 19.64 -23.57
N ALA A 180 13.37 19.67 -24.55
CA ALA A 180 13.56 20.20 -25.91
C ALA A 180 14.86 19.87 -26.70
N ASP A 181 15.41 18.65 -26.63
CA ASP A 181 16.47 18.24 -27.57
C ASP A 181 16.33 16.76 -28.02
N PRO A 182 15.72 16.50 -29.19
CA PRO A 182 15.37 15.15 -29.65
C PRO A 182 16.57 14.27 -30.07
N GLY A 183 17.80 14.82 -30.13
CA GLY A 183 18.98 14.09 -30.62
C GLY A 183 19.78 13.29 -29.57
N ARG A 184 19.46 13.39 -28.27
CA ARG A 184 20.26 12.83 -27.16
C ARG A 184 19.58 11.72 -26.34
N ASP A 185 18.43 11.23 -26.76
CA ASP A 185 17.50 10.49 -25.89
C ASP A 185 17.89 9.01 -25.61
N PRO A 186 18.25 8.17 -26.62
CA PRO A 186 18.40 6.72 -26.38
C PRO A 186 19.62 6.33 -25.54
N LEU A 187 20.75 7.02 -25.75
CA LEU A 187 21.99 6.75 -25.02
C LEU A 187 21.84 7.09 -23.53
N ASN A 188 21.14 8.19 -23.22
CA ASN A 188 20.87 8.58 -21.84
C ASN A 188 19.91 7.60 -21.15
N GLN A 189 18.89 7.09 -21.85
CA GLN A 189 18.00 6.06 -21.31
C GLN A 189 18.75 4.76 -20.98
N ALA A 190 19.65 4.30 -21.86
CA ALA A 190 20.46 3.12 -21.61
C ALA A 190 21.36 3.28 -20.37
N ILE A 191 22.05 4.42 -20.24
CA ILE A 191 22.90 4.74 -19.09
C ILE A 191 22.07 4.80 -17.80
N ILE A 192 20.91 5.44 -17.83
CA ILE A 192 20.01 5.52 -16.66
C ILE A 192 19.51 4.13 -16.26
N ALA A 193 19.13 3.30 -17.23
CA ALA A 193 18.68 1.94 -16.96
C ALA A 193 19.78 1.08 -16.34
N GLU A 194 21.01 1.16 -16.86
CA GLU A 194 22.16 0.46 -16.28
C GLU A 194 22.44 0.96 -14.86
N HIS A 195 22.39 2.26 -14.63
CA HIS A 195 22.59 2.84 -13.31
C HIS A 195 21.52 2.38 -12.31
N ILE A 196 20.24 2.33 -12.69
CA ILE A 196 19.16 1.80 -11.84
C ILE A 196 19.39 0.32 -11.50
N ARG A 197 19.82 -0.49 -12.47
CA ARG A 197 20.14 -1.90 -12.24
C ARG A 197 21.31 -2.05 -11.27
N ALA A 198 22.33 -1.18 -11.36
CA ALA A 198 23.44 -1.17 -10.43
C ALA A 198 22.99 -0.80 -8.99
N LEU A 199 22.13 0.20 -8.82
CA LEU A 199 21.63 0.65 -7.51
C LEU A 199 20.76 -0.36 -6.79
N THR A 200 20.12 -1.26 -7.54
CA THR A 200 19.19 -2.24 -6.98
C THR A 200 19.85 -3.57 -6.66
N CYS A 201 21.08 -3.82 -7.14
CA CYS A 201 21.79 -5.09 -7.01
C CYS A 201 21.00 -6.34 -7.45
N LYS A 202 19.86 -6.16 -8.16
CA LYS A 202 18.96 -7.25 -8.55
C LYS A 202 19.02 -7.52 -10.03
N ARG A 203 19.36 -8.76 -10.39
CA ARG A 203 19.18 -9.28 -11.74
C ARG A 203 17.66 -9.43 -12.00
N GLY A 204 17.17 -8.85 -13.09
CA GLY A 204 15.78 -9.00 -13.54
C GLY A 204 14.83 -7.82 -13.27
N ILE A 205 15.31 -6.68 -12.76
CA ILE A 205 14.46 -5.48 -12.69
C ILE A 205 14.18 -4.94 -14.09
N SER A 206 12.90 -4.77 -14.41
CA SER A 206 12.44 -4.10 -15.62
C SER A 206 12.55 -2.58 -15.44
N VAL A 207 13.24 -1.92 -16.37
CA VAL A 207 13.32 -0.46 -16.43
C VAL A 207 12.67 0.00 -17.72
N SER A 208 11.71 0.93 -17.60
CA SER A 208 10.99 1.51 -18.73
C SER A 208 11.03 3.03 -18.66
N PHE A 209 10.86 3.69 -19.81
CA PHE A 209 10.90 5.15 -19.94
C PHE A 209 9.59 5.65 -20.54
N THR A 210 9.11 6.81 -20.09
CA THR A 210 7.95 7.52 -20.65
C THR A 210 8.17 9.03 -20.53
#